data_AF-A0ABD2I8K2-F1
#
_entry.id   AF-A0ABD2I8K2-F1
#
_cell.length_a   1.000
_cell.length_b   1.000
_cell.length_c   1.000
_cell.angle_alpha   90.00
_cell.angle_beta   90.00
_cell.angle_gamma   90.00
#
_symmetry.space_group_name_H-M   'P 1'
#
loop_
_entity.id
_entity.type
_entity.pdbx_description
1 polymer ?
#
loop_
_entity_poly.entity_id
_entity_poly.type
_entity_poly.pdbx_seq_one_letter_code
_entity_poly.pdbx_strand_id
1 'polypeptide(L)'
;MTRHFLNKLNMPSGALLLSYEPLEKAVKTAVKDPQRVKIVCMQRLKDLFNLAPFFAGFGNQQSDKIAYDALQVPTVFMVNPKGAVTIYRNAGQSVDKPTTYQNVIDKMMDTLFPRLK
;
A
#
# COMPACT_ATOMS: atom_id res chain seq x y z
N MET A 1 17.61 6.08 9.02
CA MET A 1 16.65 7.14 9.41
C MET A 1 15.19 6.66 9.41
N THR A 2 14.65 6.14 8.30
CA THR A 2 13.22 5.75 8.20
C THR A 2 12.77 4.73 9.24
N ARG A 3 13.50 3.62 9.41
CA ARG A 3 13.16 2.60 10.44
C ARG A 3 13.16 3.18 11.86
N HIS A 4 14.14 4.03 12.19
CA HIS A 4 14.21 4.70 13.48
C HIS A 4 13.00 5.61 13.74
N PHE A 5 12.57 6.35 12.71
CA PHE A 5 11.38 7.19 12.80
C PHE A 5 10.11 6.38 13.06
N LEU A 6 9.91 5.26 12.34
CA LEU A 6 8.75 4.37 12.54
C LEU A 6 8.73 3.78 13.95
N ASN A 7 9.88 3.39 14.49
CA ASN A 7 10.00 2.87 15.85
C ASN A 7 9.61 3.93 16.89
N LYS A 8 10.00 5.20 16.70
CA LYS A 8 9.60 6.30 17.59
C LYS A 8 8.09 6.53 17.62
N LEU A 9 7.38 6.20 16.54
CA LEU A 9 5.92 6.30 16.44
C LEU A 9 5.20 5.05 16.98
N ASN A 10 5.93 4.08 17.54
CA ASN A 10 5.38 2.80 18.00
C ASN A 10 4.62 2.04 16.90
N MET A 11 5.09 2.13 15.65
CA MET A 11 4.51 1.36 14.55
C MET A 11 4.81 -0.15 14.71
N PRO A 12 3.90 -1.04 14.28
CA PRO A 12 4.14 -2.47 14.29
C PRO A 12 5.44 -2.85 13.56
N SER A 13 6.16 -3.86 14.07
CA SER A 13 7.39 -4.34 13.44
C SER A 13 7.10 -4.92 12.05
N GLY A 14 7.96 -4.61 11.08
CA GLY A 14 7.80 -5.05 9.70
C GLY A 14 9.03 -4.85 8.82
N ALA A 15 9.05 -5.55 7.69
CA ALA A 15 10.06 -5.38 6.67
C ALA A 15 9.93 -4.01 5.98
N LEU A 16 11.07 -3.37 5.70
CA LEU A 16 11.13 -2.15 4.90
C LEU A 16 11.69 -2.52 3.53
N LEU A 17 10.83 -2.50 2.52
CA LEU A 17 11.19 -2.88 1.16
C LEU A 17 11.76 -1.68 0.42
N LEU A 18 12.89 -1.89 -0.25
CA LEU A 18 13.53 -0.93 -1.14
C LEU A 18 13.58 -1.54 -2.54
N SER A 19 13.45 -0.69 -3.57
CA SER A 19 13.70 -1.16 -4.93
C SER A 19 15.17 -1.53 -5.08
N TYR A 20 15.43 -2.74 -5.58
CA TYR A 20 16.78 -3.27 -5.79
C TYR A 20 17.37 -2.79 -7.14
N GLU A 21 17.14 -1.54 -7.54
CA GLU A 21 17.88 -0.95 -8.67
C GLU A 21 19.13 -0.24 -8.15
N PRO A 22 20.25 -0.19 -8.91
CA PRO A 22 21.38 0.67 -8.57
C PRO A 22 20.86 2.08 -8.28
N LEU A 23 21.32 2.72 -7.20
CA LEU A 23 20.73 3.94 -6.65
C LEU A 23 20.45 5.01 -7.72
N GLU A 24 21.41 5.25 -8.62
CA GLU A 24 21.26 6.22 -9.71
C GLU A 24 20.10 5.90 -10.66
N LYS A 25 19.95 4.61 -11.01
CA LYS A 25 18.86 4.13 -11.86
C LYS A 25 17.54 4.16 -11.10
N ALA A 26 17.54 3.72 -9.84
CA ALA A 26 16.37 3.76 -8.97
C ALA A 26 15.81 5.17 -8.85
N VAL A 27 16.68 6.18 -8.66
CA VAL A 27 16.29 7.59 -8.57
C VAL A 27 15.72 8.07 -9.91
N LYS A 28 16.39 7.80 -11.04
CA LYS A 28 15.90 8.22 -12.37
C LYS A 28 14.55 7.58 -12.71
N THR A 29 14.37 6.28 -12.45
CA THR A 29 13.12 5.58 -12.71
C THR A 29 12.02 6.04 -11.75
N ALA A 30 12.32 6.25 -10.46
CA ALA A 30 11.33 6.70 -9.48
C ALA A 30 10.76 8.10 -9.80
N VAL A 31 11.56 8.96 -10.43
CA VAL A 31 11.10 10.29 -10.86
C VAL A 31 10.26 10.20 -12.14
N LYS A 32 10.62 9.33 -13.08
CA LYS A 32 9.96 9.23 -14.40
C LYS A 32 8.73 8.33 -14.43
N ASP A 33 8.79 7.21 -13.71
CA ASP A 33 7.78 6.15 -13.69
C ASP A 33 7.73 5.52 -12.28
N PRO A 34 7.23 6.26 -11.28
CA PRO A 34 7.20 5.82 -9.88
C PRO A 34 6.40 4.53 -9.68
N GLN A 35 5.32 4.33 -10.44
CA GLN A 35 4.49 3.13 -10.37
C GLN A 35 5.27 1.88 -10.79
N ARG A 36 6.11 1.94 -11.83
CA ARG A 36 6.90 0.79 -12.27
C ARG A 36 7.85 0.29 -11.20
N VAL A 37 8.49 1.21 -10.47
CA VAL A 37 9.40 0.85 -9.38
C VAL A 37 8.65 0.07 -8.28
N LYS A 38 7.45 0.53 -7.92
CA LYS A 38 6.58 -0.14 -6.94
C LYS A 38 6.11 -1.51 -7.43
N ILE A 39 5.62 -1.58 -8.68
CA ILE A 39 5.15 -2.83 -9.31
C ILE A 39 6.26 -3.88 -9.31
N VAL A 40 7.47 -3.55 -9.80
CA VAL A 40 8.58 -4.51 -9.88
C VAL A 40 8.99 -5.02 -8.50
N CYS A 41 9.06 -4.13 -7.50
CA CYS A 41 9.43 -4.52 -6.14
C CYS A 41 8.38 -5.47 -5.52
N MET A 42 7.10 -5.12 -5.63
CA MET A 42 6.01 -5.93 -5.07
C MET A 42 5.78 -7.22 -5.87
N GLN A 43 5.96 -7.23 -7.19
CA GLN A 43 5.87 -8.44 -8.01
C GLN A 43 6.90 -9.47 -7.57
N ARG A 44 8.16 -9.05 -7.33
CA ARG A 44 9.19 -9.96 -6.79
C ARG A 44 8.79 -10.55 -5.46
N LEU A 45 8.16 -9.76 -4.59
CA LEU A 45 7.67 -10.28 -3.32
C LEU A 45 6.52 -11.26 -3.55
N LYS A 46 5.58 -10.96 -4.46
CA LYS A 46 4.49 -11.86 -4.84
C LYS A 46 5.01 -13.21 -5.33
N ASP A 47 6.05 -13.20 -6.15
CA ASP A 47 6.65 -14.40 -6.75
C ASP A 47 7.31 -15.33 -5.72
N LEU A 48 7.56 -14.86 -4.48
CA LEU A 48 8.05 -15.70 -3.37
C LEU A 48 6.94 -16.55 -2.72
N PHE A 49 5.67 -16.32 -3.04
CA PHE A 49 4.53 -17.00 -2.43
C PHE A 49 3.77 -17.83 -3.47
N ASN A 50 3.29 -19.00 -3.04
CA ASN A 50 2.46 -19.88 -3.88
C ASN A 50 1.00 -19.41 -4.01
N LEU A 51 0.59 -18.42 -3.21
CA LEU A 51 -0.74 -17.83 -3.17
C LEU A 51 -0.63 -16.30 -3.30
N ALA A 52 -1.73 -15.62 -3.60
CA ALA A 52 -1.78 -14.15 -3.63
C ALA A 52 -1.52 -13.59 -2.22
N PRO A 53 -0.34 -12.99 -1.94
CA PRO A 53 0.05 -12.65 -0.57
C PRO A 53 -0.44 -11.27 -0.13
N PHE A 54 -0.94 -10.46 -1.06
CA PHE A 54 -1.40 -9.10 -0.78
C PHE A 54 -2.87 -9.09 -0.44
N PHE A 55 -3.18 -8.78 0.82
CA PHE A 55 -4.55 -8.63 1.29
C PHE A 55 -5.08 -7.20 1.10
N ALA A 56 -4.27 -6.20 1.45
CA ALA A 56 -4.63 -4.79 1.32
C ALA A 56 -3.40 -3.92 1.05
N GLY A 57 -3.62 -2.74 0.45
CA GLY A 57 -2.61 -1.72 0.18
C GLY A 57 -3.00 -0.36 0.76
N PHE A 58 -2.01 0.39 1.26
CA PHE A 58 -2.18 1.74 1.78
C PHE A 58 -1.28 2.68 0.99
N GLY A 59 -1.83 3.77 0.46
CA GLY A 59 -1.11 4.69 -0.40
C GLY A 59 -1.59 6.13 -0.28
N ASN A 60 -0.84 7.04 -0.89
CA ASN A 60 -1.18 8.46 -0.89
C ASN A 60 -0.97 9.12 -2.27
N GLN A 61 -0.33 8.42 -3.20
CA GLN A 61 -0.13 8.89 -4.56
C GLN A 61 -0.86 8.00 -5.57
N GLN A 62 -1.22 8.57 -6.72
CA GLN A 62 -1.81 7.81 -7.82
C GLN A 62 -0.93 6.63 -8.27
N SER A 63 0.39 6.76 -8.15
CA SER A 63 1.35 5.69 -8.46
C SER A 63 1.19 4.46 -7.55
N ASP A 64 0.79 4.65 -6.29
CA ASP A 64 0.46 3.54 -5.38
C ASP A 64 -0.76 2.78 -5.89
N LYS A 65 -1.83 3.51 -6.20
CA LYS A 65 -3.09 2.93 -6.70
C LYS A 65 -2.85 2.14 -7.99
N ILE A 66 -2.12 2.70 -8.95
CA ILE A 66 -1.76 2.03 -10.19
C ILE A 66 -0.99 0.73 -9.90
N ALA A 67 -0.03 0.76 -8.97
CA ALA A 67 0.75 -0.42 -8.61
C ALA A 67 -0.10 -1.51 -7.96
N TYR A 68 -0.99 -1.13 -7.04
CA TYR A 68 -1.90 -2.06 -6.37
C TYR A 68 -2.91 -2.67 -7.33
N ASP A 69 -3.50 -1.87 -8.23
CA ASP A 69 -4.43 -2.33 -9.25
C ASP A 69 -3.74 -3.32 -10.22
N ALA A 70 -2.51 -3.02 -10.65
CA ALA A 70 -1.72 -3.91 -11.51
C ALA A 70 -1.41 -5.28 -10.86
N LEU A 71 -1.27 -5.31 -9.54
CA LEU A 71 -0.99 -6.53 -8.78
C LEU A 71 -2.24 -7.24 -8.28
N GLN A 72 -3.41 -6.69 -8.56
CA GLN A 72 -4.73 -7.17 -8.14
C GLN A 72 -4.87 -7.22 -6.61
N VAL A 73 -4.39 -6.19 -5.92
CA VAL A 73 -4.59 -6.07 -4.47
C VAL A 73 -6.08 -5.83 -4.20
N PRO A 74 -6.75 -6.68 -3.39
CA PRO A 74 -8.21 -6.65 -3.27
C PRO A 74 -8.79 -5.35 -2.68
N THR A 75 -8.13 -4.79 -1.66
CA THR A 75 -8.58 -3.58 -0.96
C THR A 75 -7.47 -2.54 -0.90
N VAL A 76 -7.74 -1.31 -1.34
CA VAL A 76 -6.76 -0.22 -1.37
C VAL A 76 -7.29 1.01 -0.64
N PHE A 77 -6.50 1.54 0.28
CA PHE A 77 -6.77 2.75 1.04
C PHE A 77 -5.90 3.89 0.53
N MET A 78 -6.50 4.92 -0.03
CA MET A 78 -5.80 6.10 -0.53
C MET A 78 -6.09 7.31 0.35
N VAL A 79 -5.07 7.84 1.02
CA VAL A 79 -5.18 9.02 1.88
C VAL A 79 -4.73 10.29 1.13
N ASN A 80 -5.48 11.37 1.26
CA ASN A 80 -5.10 12.67 0.73
C ASN A 80 -4.41 13.55 1.82
N PRO A 81 -3.80 14.70 1.46
CA PRO A 81 -3.14 15.57 2.45
C PRO A 81 -4.06 16.15 3.55
N LYS A 82 -5.39 16.11 3.36
CA LYS A 82 -6.37 16.52 4.37
C LYS A 82 -6.72 15.40 5.36
N GLY A 83 -6.09 14.22 5.21
CA GLY A 83 -6.37 13.05 6.05
C GLY A 83 -7.63 12.27 5.67
N ALA A 84 -8.30 12.63 4.57
CA ALA A 84 -9.45 11.88 4.08
C ALA A 84 -8.96 10.63 3.32
N VAL A 85 -9.57 9.49 3.63
CA VAL A 85 -9.25 8.15 3.14
C VAL A 85 -10.35 7.69 2.19
N THR A 86 -9.97 7.31 0.97
CA THR A 86 -10.86 6.67 0.00
C THR A 86 -10.54 5.18 -0.05
N ILE A 87 -11.56 4.33 0.03
CA ILE A 87 -11.42 2.87 0.02
C ILE A 87 -11.89 2.34 -1.34
N TYR A 88 -11.01 1.61 -2.02
CA TYR A 88 -11.31 0.90 -3.26
C TYR A 88 -11.35 -0.59 -2.98
N ARG A 89 -12.39 -1.28 -3.44
CA ARG A 89 -12.50 -2.75 -3.39
C ARG A 89 -12.53 -3.31 -4.81
N ASN A 90 -11.98 -4.51 -5.01
CA ASN A 90 -11.99 -5.25 -6.27
C ASN A 90 -11.39 -4.46 -7.45
N ALA A 91 -10.23 -3.81 -7.26
CA ALA A 91 -9.42 -3.18 -8.31
C ALA A 91 -10.16 -2.20 -9.25
N GLY A 92 -11.12 -1.41 -8.75
CA GLY A 92 -11.76 -0.40 -9.61
C GLY A 92 -12.71 0.57 -8.94
N GLN A 93 -13.75 0.10 -8.27
CA GLN A 93 -14.80 0.99 -7.78
C GLN A 93 -14.48 1.53 -6.38
N SER A 94 -14.52 2.86 -6.24
CA SER A 94 -14.62 3.50 -4.93
C SER A 94 -15.98 3.15 -4.37
N VAL A 95 -16.02 2.29 -3.36
CA VAL A 95 -17.29 1.81 -2.81
C VAL A 95 -17.89 2.83 -1.84
N ASP A 96 -17.03 3.63 -1.20
CA ASP A 96 -17.41 4.41 -0.02
C ASP A 96 -17.12 5.90 -0.19
N LYS A 97 -17.91 6.73 0.51
CA LYS A 97 -17.60 8.16 0.70
C LYS A 97 -16.23 8.29 1.39
N PRO A 98 -15.45 9.35 1.10
CA PRO A 98 -14.21 9.60 1.82
C PRO A 98 -14.43 9.58 3.34
N THR A 99 -13.59 8.84 4.06
CA THR A 99 -13.66 8.62 5.51
C THR A 99 -12.33 9.02 6.17
N THR A 100 -12.07 8.60 7.40
CA THR A 100 -10.78 8.77 8.10
C THR A 100 -10.28 7.42 8.60
N TYR A 101 -8.99 7.30 8.91
CA TYR A 101 -8.46 6.08 9.53
C TYR A 101 -9.14 5.76 10.86
N GLN A 102 -9.50 6.79 11.65
CA GLN A 102 -10.23 6.59 12.91
C GLN A 102 -11.59 5.94 12.67
N ASN A 103 -12.37 6.43 11.71
CA ASN A 103 -13.65 5.82 11.36
C ASN A 103 -13.50 4.40 10.82
N VAL A 104 -12.43 4.11 10.06
CA VAL A 104 -12.13 2.74 9.59
C VAL A 104 -11.90 1.81 10.78
N ILE A 105 -11.10 2.24 11.76
CA ILE A 105 -10.82 1.49 12.97
C ILE A 105 -12.10 1.25 13.77
N ASP A 106 -12.87 2.30 14.03
CA ASP A 106 -14.01 2.25 14.95
C ASP A 106 -15.21 1.49 14.38
N LYS A 107 -15.41 1.51 13.05
CA LYS A 107 -16.66 1.04 12.43
C LYS A 107 -16.50 -0.07 11.39
N MET A 108 -15.30 -0.25 10.84
CA MET A 108 -15.13 -1.09 9.64
C MET A 108 -14.02 -2.14 9.81
N MET A 109 -13.27 -2.13 10.91
CA MET A 109 -12.10 -2.96 11.11
C MET A 109 -12.40 -4.46 11.03
N ASP A 110 -13.37 -4.96 11.79
CA ASP A 110 -13.71 -6.39 11.79
C ASP A 110 -14.23 -6.88 10.43
N THR A 111 -14.87 -5.99 9.67
CA THR A 111 -15.37 -6.28 8.31
C THR A 111 -14.25 -6.26 7.27
N LEU A 112 -13.30 -5.33 7.39
CA LEU A 112 -12.22 -5.13 6.42
C LEU A 112 -11.04 -6.08 6.64
N PHE A 113 -10.74 -6.39 7.89
CA PHE A 113 -9.60 -7.20 8.31
C PHE A 113 -10.09 -8.23 9.34
N PRO A 114 -10.83 -9.26 8.91
CA PRO A 114 -11.32 -10.30 9.81
C PRO A 114 -10.13 -11.01 10.48
N ARG A 115 -10.36 -11.46 11.73
CA ARG A 115 -9.34 -12.20 12.48
C ARG A 115 -8.99 -13.49 11.74
N LEU A 116 -7.70 -13.69 11.47
CA LEU A 116 -7.17 -14.96 10.98
C LEU A 116 -7.30 -15.99 12.11
N LYS A 117 -7.72 -17.20 11.76
CA LYS A 117 -7.86 -18.33 12.71
C LYS A 117 -6.52 -18.99 12.96
#